data_AF-A0A512NPS3-F1
#
_entry.id   AF-A0A512NPS3-F1
#
_cell.length_a   1.000
_cell.length_b   1.000
_cell.length_c   1.000
_cell.angle_alpha   90.00
_cell.angle_beta   90.00
_cell.angle_gamma   90.00
#
_symmetry.space_group_name_H-M   'P 1'
#
loop_
_entity.id
_entity.type
_entity.pdbx_description
1 polymer ?
#
loop_
_entity_poly.entity_id
_entity_poly.type
_entity_poly.pdbx_seq_one_letter_code
_entity_poly.pdbx_strand_id
1 'polypeptide(L)'
;MRTAILTGVSISASIAILVTSVSISAQDKDKYAVKVPGGLAFSEFRGYEDWAVISLSVNGGKVAAILGNPAMIDAYKQGIPDNGKSFPDGAMMAKIHWNPKKQESYPGQPMVPGTLHDVDFMVKDSKRFADSGGWGWGAFDYDEASGTFRPANAASRPPQGNDAKCGLTCHTDVVTRDYVFTEYGKR
;
A
#
# COMPACT_ATOMS: atom_id res chain seq x y z
N MET A 1 36.16 22.54 -67.88
CA MET A 1 35.69 23.79 -67.23
C MET A 1 34.25 23.58 -66.78
N ARG A 2 33.94 23.96 -65.53
CA ARG A 2 32.68 23.80 -64.76
C ARG A 2 32.64 22.60 -63.81
N THR A 3 33.24 22.81 -62.65
CA THR A 3 33.08 22.07 -61.40
C THR A 3 31.70 22.43 -60.81
N ALA A 4 30.88 21.43 -60.46
CA ALA A 4 29.65 21.64 -59.70
C ALA A 4 29.85 21.11 -58.28
N ILE A 5 29.79 22.02 -57.31
CA ILE A 5 29.90 21.72 -55.88
C ILE A 5 28.50 21.36 -55.38
N LEU A 6 28.28 20.11 -54.99
CA LEU A 6 27.07 19.69 -54.27
C LEU A 6 27.27 19.93 -52.77
N THR A 7 26.59 20.94 -52.23
CA THR A 7 26.43 21.14 -50.79
C THR A 7 25.42 20.14 -50.24
N GLY A 8 25.88 19.19 -49.43
CA GLY A 8 25.03 18.28 -48.66
C GLY A 8 24.39 19.00 -47.48
N VAL A 9 23.05 18.96 -47.39
CA VAL A 9 22.30 19.39 -46.21
C VAL A 9 21.99 18.15 -45.37
N SER A 10 22.69 18.01 -44.24
CA SER A 10 22.40 16.97 -43.25
C SER A 10 21.23 17.41 -42.38
N ILE A 11 20.08 16.75 -42.51
CA ILE A 11 18.92 16.95 -41.63
C ILE A 11 19.07 15.99 -40.45
N SER A 12 19.56 16.49 -39.32
CA SER A 12 19.52 15.75 -38.05
C SER A 12 18.13 15.89 -37.43
N ALA A 13 17.32 14.83 -37.53
CA ALA A 13 16.04 14.74 -36.83
C ALA A 13 16.28 14.34 -35.36
N SER A 14 16.22 15.32 -34.45
CA SER A 14 16.27 15.08 -33.01
C SER A 14 14.90 14.61 -32.51
N ILE A 15 14.78 13.33 -32.17
CA ILE A 15 13.61 12.78 -31.47
C ILE A 15 13.65 13.29 -30.02
N ALA A 16 12.78 14.24 -29.69
CA ALA A 16 12.57 14.68 -28.32
C ALA A 16 11.78 13.60 -27.57
N ILE A 17 12.45 12.92 -26.64
CA ILE A 17 11.82 12.00 -25.69
C ILE A 17 11.02 12.87 -24.70
N LEU A 18 9.68 12.89 -24.84
CA LEU A 18 8.80 13.45 -23.83
C LEU A 18 8.83 12.56 -22.59
N VAL A 19 9.61 12.95 -21.58
CA VAL A 19 9.50 12.39 -20.23
C VAL A 19 8.27 13.01 -19.60
N THR A 20 7.17 12.25 -19.51
CA THR A 20 5.97 12.68 -18.77
C THR A 20 6.30 12.71 -17.29
N SER A 21 6.64 13.89 -16.76
CA SER A 21 6.77 14.12 -15.33
C SER A 21 5.39 14.00 -14.69
N VAL A 22 5.15 12.87 -14.01
CA VAL A 22 4.00 12.71 -13.12
C VAL A 22 4.11 13.82 -12.07
N SER A 23 3.15 14.72 -12.03
CA SER A 23 3.15 15.86 -11.11
C SER A 23 2.87 15.34 -9.70
N ILE A 24 3.92 15.04 -8.94
CA ILE A 24 3.80 14.61 -7.54
C ILE A 24 3.34 15.82 -6.72
N SER A 25 2.14 15.73 -6.13
CA SER A 25 1.61 16.78 -5.26
C SER A 25 2.51 16.98 -4.03
N ALA A 26 2.49 18.15 -3.39
CA ALA A 26 3.24 18.38 -2.15
C ALA A 26 2.83 17.38 -1.04
N GLN A 27 1.56 16.95 -1.04
CA GLN A 27 1.01 15.97 -0.11
C GLN A 27 1.60 14.57 -0.32
N ASP A 28 1.91 14.19 -1.56
CA ASP A 28 2.60 12.94 -1.86
C ASP A 28 4.05 12.95 -1.37
N LYS A 29 4.74 14.10 -1.43
CA LYS A 29 6.11 14.17 -0.91
C LYS A 29 6.16 13.95 0.61
N ASP A 30 5.12 14.38 1.32
CA ASP A 30 5.07 14.33 2.77
C ASP A 30 4.76 12.93 3.32
N LYS A 31 3.73 12.24 2.79
CA LYS A 31 3.38 10.89 3.29
C LYS A 31 4.49 9.85 3.06
N TYR A 32 5.30 10.00 2.01
CA TYR A 32 6.39 9.05 1.75
C TYR A 32 7.66 9.29 2.59
N ALA A 33 7.69 10.33 3.42
CA ALA A 33 8.80 10.61 4.33
C ALA A 33 8.69 9.86 5.67
N VAL A 34 7.50 9.33 6.02
CA VAL A 34 7.29 8.67 7.32
C VAL A 34 7.65 7.18 7.28
N LYS A 35 8.12 6.68 8.44
CA LYS A 35 8.47 5.27 8.67
C LYS A 35 8.27 4.91 10.14
N VAL A 36 7.98 3.64 10.41
CA VAL A 36 7.91 3.15 11.79
C VAL A 36 9.33 2.82 12.31
N PRO A 37 9.61 2.96 13.62
CA PRO A 37 10.79 2.37 14.25
C PRO A 37 11.03 0.91 13.86
N GLY A 38 12.29 0.47 13.82
CA GLY A 38 12.61 -0.94 13.50
C GLY A 38 12.44 -1.35 12.03
N GLY A 39 11.91 -0.49 11.16
CA GLY A 39 11.80 -0.74 9.73
C GLY A 39 10.46 -0.30 9.14
N LEU A 40 10.23 -0.59 7.86
CA LEU A 40 9.01 -0.28 7.12
C LEU A 40 8.68 1.21 6.95
N ALA A 41 9.11 1.76 5.82
CA ALA A 41 8.72 3.10 5.40
C ALA A 41 7.43 3.06 4.57
N PHE A 42 6.62 4.12 4.68
CA PHE A 42 5.44 4.31 3.82
C PHE A 42 5.84 4.29 2.33
N SER A 43 7.03 4.84 2.00
CA SER A 43 7.58 4.86 0.64
C SER A 43 7.82 3.51 0.00
N GLU A 44 7.94 2.43 0.78
CA GLU A 44 8.04 1.06 0.23
C GLU A 44 6.75 0.63 -0.47
N PHE A 45 5.61 1.23 -0.10
CA PHE A 45 4.28 0.94 -0.64
C PHE A 45 3.82 1.98 -1.67
N ARG A 46 4.74 2.77 -2.24
CA ARG A 46 4.37 3.78 -3.25
C ARG A 46 3.53 3.16 -4.39
N GLY A 47 2.37 3.76 -4.66
CA GLY A 47 1.44 3.27 -5.67
C GLY A 47 0.51 2.17 -5.19
N TYR A 48 0.42 1.92 -3.87
CA TYR A 48 -0.54 0.97 -3.31
C TYR A 48 -1.99 1.32 -3.65
N GLU A 49 -2.28 2.58 -3.94
CA GLU A 49 -3.60 3.04 -4.36
C GLU A 49 -4.06 2.38 -5.68
N ASP A 50 -3.12 1.94 -6.52
CA ASP A 50 -3.38 1.23 -7.79
C ASP A 50 -3.35 -0.30 -7.64
N TRP A 51 -3.07 -0.82 -6.43
CA TRP A 51 -3.00 -2.26 -6.19
C TRP A 51 -4.38 -2.91 -6.24
N ALA A 52 -4.42 -4.20 -6.58
CA ALA A 52 -5.67 -4.92 -6.70
C ALA A 52 -6.31 -5.15 -5.32
N VAL A 53 -7.62 -4.96 -5.25
CA VAL A 53 -8.42 -5.29 -4.05
C VAL A 53 -8.36 -6.80 -3.80
N ILE A 54 -7.96 -7.17 -2.59
CA ILE A 54 -8.03 -8.54 -2.06
C ILE A 54 -9.42 -8.76 -1.45
N SER A 55 -9.82 -7.87 -0.54
CA SER A 55 -11.05 -8.00 0.24
C SER A 55 -11.47 -6.66 0.86
N LEU A 56 -12.65 -6.65 1.49
CA LEU A 56 -13.19 -5.55 2.28
C LEU A 56 -13.42 -6.04 3.71
N SER A 57 -13.33 -5.14 4.69
CA SER A 57 -13.67 -5.47 6.08
C SER A 57 -14.43 -4.34 6.76
N VAL A 58 -15.31 -4.70 7.69
CA VAL A 58 -16.00 -3.76 8.59
C VAL A 58 -15.76 -4.22 10.02
N ASN A 59 -15.10 -3.40 10.82
CA ASN A 59 -14.79 -3.71 12.22
C ASN A 59 -14.57 -2.41 13.01
N GLY A 60 -14.91 -2.40 14.31
CA GLY A 60 -14.63 -1.25 15.18
C GLY A 60 -15.25 0.08 14.71
N GLY A 61 -16.37 0.03 14.00
CA GLY A 61 -16.99 1.22 13.39
C GLY A 61 -16.22 1.81 12.21
N LYS A 62 -15.29 1.06 11.61
CA LYS A 62 -14.53 1.41 10.41
C LYS A 62 -14.90 0.52 9.24
N VAL A 63 -14.76 1.05 8.03
CA VAL A 63 -14.75 0.28 6.79
C VAL A 63 -13.36 0.31 6.20
N ALA A 64 -12.88 -0.82 5.67
CA ALA A 64 -11.56 -0.90 5.09
C ALA A 64 -11.53 -1.62 3.75
N ALA A 65 -10.68 -1.13 2.86
CA ALA A 65 -10.27 -1.83 1.65
C ALA A 65 -8.87 -2.43 1.88
N ILE A 66 -8.71 -3.71 1.55
CA ILE A 66 -7.46 -4.43 1.68
C ILE A 66 -6.94 -4.72 0.29
N LEU A 67 -5.76 -4.21 -0.03
CA LEU A 67 -5.13 -4.21 -1.34
C LEU A 67 -3.86 -5.07 -1.31
N GLY A 68 -3.52 -5.68 -2.44
CA GLY A 68 -2.34 -6.52 -2.58
C GLY A 68 -1.53 -6.18 -3.82
N ASN A 69 -0.21 -6.16 -3.68
CA ASN A 69 0.68 -6.07 -4.83
C ASN A 69 0.58 -7.34 -5.72
N PRO A 70 1.14 -7.34 -6.94
CA PRO A 70 1.05 -8.49 -7.83
C PRO A 70 1.53 -9.81 -7.19
N ALA A 71 2.62 -9.78 -6.41
CA ALA A 71 3.14 -10.97 -5.73
C ALA A 71 2.13 -11.56 -4.72
N MET A 72 1.48 -10.70 -3.92
CA MET A 72 0.44 -11.10 -2.98
C MET A 72 -0.78 -11.69 -3.71
N ILE A 73 -1.22 -11.05 -4.79
CA ILE A 73 -2.37 -11.51 -5.58
C ILE A 73 -2.09 -12.85 -6.26
N ASP A 74 -0.91 -13.03 -6.84
CA ASP A 74 -0.55 -14.29 -7.49
C ASP A 74 -0.37 -15.42 -6.48
N ALA A 75 0.08 -15.13 -5.25
CA ALA A 75 0.08 -16.09 -4.15
C ALA A 75 -1.36 -16.55 -3.81
N TYR A 76 -2.29 -15.60 -3.64
CA TYR A 76 -3.69 -15.94 -3.39
C TYR A 76 -4.32 -16.77 -4.52
N LYS A 77 -4.05 -16.45 -5.79
CA LYS A 77 -4.52 -17.24 -6.94
C LYS A 77 -3.99 -18.67 -6.94
N GLN A 78 -2.81 -18.90 -6.37
CA GLN A 78 -2.23 -20.23 -6.18
C GLN A 78 -2.81 -20.97 -4.95
N GLY A 79 -3.75 -20.33 -4.24
CA GLY A 79 -4.37 -20.87 -3.03
C GLY A 79 -3.55 -20.66 -1.77
N ILE A 80 -2.55 -19.78 -1.76
CA ILE A 80 -1.81 -19.43 -0.55
C ILE A 80 -2.68 -18.51 0.33
N PRO A 81 -2.76 -18.71 1.66
CA PRO A 81 -2.05 -19.72 2.45
C PRO A 81 -2.86 -21.02 2.65
N ASP A 82 -4.09 -21.12 2.13
CA ASP A 82 -4.99 -22.26 2.35
C ASP A 82 -4.44 -23.60 1.81
N ASN A 83 -3.50 -23.56 0.87
CA ASN A 83 -2.76 -24.71 0.34
C ASN A 83 -1.59 -25.17 1.24
N GLY A 84 -1.43 -24.58 2.43
CA GLY A 84 -0.39 -24.91 3.41
C GLY A 84 0.98 -24.30 3.14
N LYS A 85 1.12 -23.45 2.12
CA LYS A 85 2.37 -22.72 1.85
C LYS A 85 2.32 -21.32 2.47
N SER A 86 3.51 -20.77 2.74
CA SER A 86 3.68 -19.37 3.14
C SER A 86 3.66 -18.43 1.93
N PHE A 87 3.34 -17.15 2.16
CA PHE A 87 3.49 -16.11 1.16
C PHE A 87 4.97 -15.90 0.81
N PRO A 88 5.28 -15.59 -0.47
CA PRO A 88 6.65 -15.35 -0.89
C PRO A 88 7.19 -14.02 -0.35
N ASP A 89 8.50 -13.91 -0.20
CA ASP A 89 9.16 -12.63 0.04
C ASP A 89 8.79 -11.61 -1.06
N GLY A 90 8.55 -10.37 -0.65
CA GLY A 90 8.04 -9.30 -1.52
C GLY A 90 6.52 -9.28 -1.65
N ALA A 91 5.78 -10.21 -1.06
CA ALA A 91 4.32 -10.09 -0.94
C ALA A 91 3.97 -8.91 -0.01
N MET A 92 3.11 -8.01 -0.46
CA MET A 92 2.77 -6.78 0.25
C MET A 92 1.26 -6.57 0.29
N MET A 93 0.79 -6.03 1.41
CA MET A 93 -0.60 -5.60 1.58
C MET A 93 -0.67 -4.17 2.11
N ALA A 94 -1.67 -3.45 1.63
CA ALA A 94 -2.08 -2.16 2.17
C ALA A 94 -3.54 -2.27 2.63
N LYS A 95 -3.85 -1.80 3.83
CA LYS A 95 -5.20 -1.75 4.36
C LYS A 95 -5.55 -0.31 4.68
N ILE A 96 -6.58 0.20 4.01
CA ILE A 96 -6.98 1.60 4.09
C ILE A 96 -8.27 1.67 4.90
N HIS A 97 -8.28 2.39 6.02
CA HIS A 97 -9.44 2.52 6.89
C HIS A 97 -10.11 3.88 6.76
N TRP A 98 -11.44 3.89 6.68
CA TRP A 98 -12.25 5.10 6.72
C TRP A 98 -13.27 5.07 7.84
N ASN A 99 -13.63 6.26 8.31
CA ASN A 99 -14.87 6.46 9.07
C ASN A 99 -16.03 6.40 8.07
N PRO A 100 -16.90 5.37 8.11
CA PRO A 100 -17.98 5.25 7.16
C PRO A 100 -19.00 6.36 7.40
N LYS A 101 -19.57 6.90 6.32
CA LYS A 101 -20.66 7.87 6.38
C LYS A 101 -21.83 7.40 5.54
N LYS A 102 -23.01 7.86 5.91
CA LYS A 102 -24.21 7.70 5.09
C LYS A 102 -24.19 8.72 3.95
N GLN A 103 -24.47 8.28 2.73
CA GLN A 103 -24.58 9.18 1.58
C GLN A 103 -26.01 9.63 1.39
N GLU A 104 -26.37 10.78 1.97
CA GLU A 104 -27.76 11.25 2.04
C GLU A 104 -28.35 11.61 0.67
N SER A 105 -27.52 11.97 -0.32
CA SER A 105 -27.97 12.43 -1.63
C SER A 105 -28.24 11.31 -2.64
N TYR A 106 -27.94 10.04 -2.33
CA TYR A 106 -28.08 8.92 -3.27
C TYR A 106 -29.31 8.05 -2.95
N PRO A 107 -29.95 7.44 -3.96
CA PRO A 107 -31.03 6.48 -3.73
C PRO A 107 -30.60 5.36 -2.75
N GLY A 108 -31.46 5.06 -1.77
CA GLY A 108 -31.17 4.06 -0.74
C GLY A 108 -30.13 4.48 0.31
N GLN A 109 -29.53 5.66 0.16
CA GLN A 109 -28.60 6.28 1.10
C GLN A 109 -27.53 5.33 1.66
N PRO A 110 -26.70 4.73 0.79
CA PRO A 110 -25.75 3.70 1.19
C PRO A 110 -24.69 4.24 2.15
N MET A 111 -24.11 3.33 2.94
CA MET A 111 -22.88 3.61 3.69
C MET A 111 -21.69 3.56 2.72
N VAL A 112 -20.87 4.60 2.77
CA VAL A 112 -19.69 4.77 1.91
C VAL A 112 -18.47 5.19 2.74
N PRO A 113 -17.24 5.04 2.22
CA PRO A 113 -16.05 5.66 2.83
C PRO A 113 -16.25 7.17 3.07
N GLY A 114 -15.97 7.62 4.29
CA GLY A 114 -15.96 9.03 4.69
C GLY A 114 -14.52 9.53 4.86
N THR A 115 -14.20 10.09 6.02
CA THR A 115 -12.87 10.61 6.30
C THR A 115 -11.86 9.46 6.42
N LEU A 116 -10.66 9.65 5.88
CA LEU A 116 -9.57 8.68 6.04
C LEU A 116 -9.16 8.64 7.51
N HIS A 117 -9.03 7.44 8.05
CA HIS A 117 -8.63 7.23 9.44
C HIS A 117 -7.15 6.88 9.53
N ASP A 118 -6.74 5.82 8.84
CA ASP A 118 -5.36 5.34 8.83
C ASP A 118 -5.10 4.49 7.57
N VAL A 119 -3.81 4.20 7.35
CA VAL A 119 -3.35 3.18 6.41
C VAL A 119 -2.38 2.26 7.13
N ASP A 120 -2.65 0.96 7.08
CA ASP A 120 -1.78 -0.09 7.59
C ASP A 120 -1.08 -0.81 6.44
N PHE A 121 0.17 -1.19 6.68
CA PHE A 121 1.01 -1.90 5.74
C PHE A 121 1.57 -3.18 6.35
N MET A 122 1.77 -4.19 5.50
CA MET A 122 2.61 -5.34 5.82
C MET A 122 3.36 -5.86 4.60
N VAL A 123 4.58 -6.35 4.82
CA VAL A 123 5.44 -6.95 3.77
C VAL A 123 6.14 -8.20 4.29
N LYS A 124 6.19 -9.23 3.45
CA LYS A 124 7.00 -10.42 3.68
C LYS A 124 8.45 -10.12 3.28
N ASP A 125 9.35 -10.18 4.24
CA ASP A 125 10.80 -10.18 4.03
C ASP A 125 11.43 -11.05 5.10
N SER A 126 11.62 -12.33 4.75
CA SER A 126 12.10 -13.38 5.65
C SER A 126 13.46 -13.08 6.27
N LYS A 127 14.29 -12.24 5.60
CA LYS A 127 15.61 -11.85 6.09
C LYS A 127 15.53 -10.65 7.00
N ARG A 128 14.83 -9.59 6.59
CA ARG A 128 14.73 -8.34 7.35
C ARG A 128 13.91 -8.51 8.63
N PHE A 129 12.92 -9.40 8.60
CA PHE A 129 11.95 -9.60 9.68
C PHE A 129 11.97 -11.04 10.22
N ALA A 130 13.17 -11.63 10.30
CA ALA A 130 13.36 -13.03 10.71
C ALA A 130 12.82 -13.34 12.12
N ASP A 131 12.80 -12.35 13.01
CA ASP A 131 12.30 -12.46 14.38
C ASP A 131 10.82 -12.10 14.55
N SER A 132 10.10 -11.91 13.44
CA SER A 132 8.66 -11.63 13.41
C SER A 132 7.94 -12.43 12.33
N GLY A 133 8.32 -13.71 12.19
CA GLY A 133 7.68 -14.63 11.24
C GLY A 133 7.95 -14.27 9.77
N GLY A 134 8.98 -13.46 9.50
CA GLY A 134 9.31 -12.95 8.18
C GLY A 134 8.42 -11.80 7.72
N TRP A 135 7.64 -11.18 8.61
CA TRP A 135 6.72 -10.10 8.29
C TRP A 135 7.08 -8.82 9.04
N GLY A 136 7.02 -7.69 8.35
CA GLY A 136 7.07 -6.36 8.97
C GLY A 136 5.72 -5.66 8.81
N TRP A 137 5.31 -4.91 9.83
CA TRP A 137 4.06 -4.15 9.87
C TRP A 137 4.31 -2.67 10.12
N GLY A 138 3.36 -1.82 9.71
CA GLY A 138 3.38 -0.41 10.04
C GLY A 138 2.00 0.19 9.90
N ALA A 139 1.54 0.86 10.95
CA ALA A 139 0.27 1.58 10.96
C ALA A 139 0.55 3.10 10.92
N PHE A 140 -0.19 3.81 10.09
CA PHE A 140 0.00 5.26 9.86
C PHE A 140 -1.33 5.98 10.03
N ASP A 141 -1.47 6.71 11.14
CA ASP A 141 -2.63 7.56 11.39
C ASP A 141 -2.64 8.72 10.40
N TYR A 142 -3.83 9.04 9.88
CA TYR A 142 -4.05 10.22 9.06
C TYR A 142 -4.58 11.38 9.91
N ASP A 143 -3.95 12.55 9.78
CA ASP A 143 -4.45 13.80 10.36
C ASP A 143 -5.19 14.59 9.28
N GLU A 144 -6.51 14.72 9.43
CA GLU A 144 -7.36 15.40 8.45
C GLU A 144 -7.10 16.91 8.39
N ALA A 145 -6.69 17.52 9.49
CA ALA A 145 -6.47 18.97 9.56
C ALA A 145 -5.19 19.38 8.84
N SER A 146 -4.11 18.61 8.97
CA SER A 146 -2.85 18.85 8.27
C SER A 146 -2.78 18.16 6.91
N GLY A 147 -3.59 17.11 6.69
CA GLY A 147 -3.54 16.27 5.49
C GLY A 147 -2.32 15.34 5.45
N THR A 148 -1.73 15.03 6.61
CA THR A 148 -0.45 14.34 6.74
C THR A 148 -0.59 13.00 7.47
N PHE A 149 0.43 12.14 7.34
CA PHE A 149 0.49 10.88 8.07
C PHE A 149 1.51 10.94 9.19
N ARG A 150 1.28 10.17 10.25
CA ARG A 150 2.28 9.86 11.26
C ARG A 150 2.21 8.38 11.63
N PRO A 151 3.32 7.75 12.07
CA PRO A 151 3.25 6.45 12.70
C PRO A 151 2.20 6.44 13.82
N ALA A 152 1.34 5.43 13.81
CA ALA A 152 0.46 5.15 14.94
C ALA A 152 1.30 4.92 16.20
N ASN A 153 0.73 5.11 17.38
CA ASN A 153 1.40 4.93 18.66
C ASN A 153 0.38 4.66 19.78
N ALA A 154 0.82 4.63 21.03
CA ALA A 154 -0.05 4.36 22.18
C ALA A 154 -1.18 5.39 22.39
N ALA A 155 -1.08 6.58 21.77
CA ALA A 155 -2.13 7.60 21.80
C ALA A 155 -3.12 7.48 20.62
N SER A 156 -2.86 6.60 19.64
CA SER A 156 -3.78 6.28 18.55
C SER A 156 -5.06 5.61 19.07
N ARG A 157 -6.08 5.51 18.22
CA ARG A 157 -7.37 4.89 18.55
C ARG A 157 -7.76 3.83 17.51
N PRO A 158 -7.65 2.53 17.83
CA PRO A 158 -7.14 1.97 19.09
C PRO A 158 -5.63 2.25 19.29
N PRO A 159 -5.11 2.15 20.53
CA PRO A 159 -3.68 2.23 20.79
C PRO A 159 -2.91 1.16 20.01
N GLN A 160 -1.82 1.55 19.37
CA GLN A 160 -0.98 0.63 18.58
C GLN A 160 0.49 0.73 18.99
N GLY A 161 1.22 -0.38 18.89
CA GLY A 161 2.67 -0.33 18.84
C GLY A 161 3.14 0.35 17.56
N ASN A 162 4.34 0.92 17.57
CA ASN A 162 4.84 1.73 16.46
C ASN A 162 6.19 1.26 15.93
N ASP A 163 6.62 0.04 16.22
CA ASP A 163 7.78 -0.55 15.55
C ASP A 163 7.33 -1.55 14.47
N ALA A 164 8.27 -1.99 13.63
CA ALA A 164 7.99 -2.93 12.54
C ALA A 164 7.49 -4.31 13.00
N LYS A 165 7.49 -4.60 14.30
CA LYS A 165 7.01 -5.84 14.91
C LYS A 165 5.69 -5.65 15.65
N CYS A 166 5.11 -4.45 15.66
CA CYS A 166 3.90 -4.15 16.41
C CYS A 166 2.74 -5.09 16.07
N GLY A 167 2.67 -5.56 14.82
CA GLY A 167 1.66 -6.51 14.36
C GLY A 167 1.89 -7.96 14.78
N LEU A 168 3.10 -8.35 15.21
CA LEU A 168 3.44 -9.76 15.45
C LEU A 168 2.52 -10.41 16.49
N THR A 169 2.30 -9.74 17.63
CA THR A 169 1.45 -10.27 18.70
C THR A 169 0.03 -10.52 18.20
N CYS A 170 -0.58 -9.56 17.52
CA CYS A 170 -1.96 -9.69 17.03
C CYS A 170 -2.08 -10.68 15.87
N HIS A 171 -1.08 -10.76 14.99
CA HIS A 171 -1.13 -11.64 13.82
C HIS A 171 -0.71 -13.09 14.13
N THR A 172 -0.14 -13.35 15.30
CA THR A 172 0.21 -14.71 15.75
C THR A 172 -1.03 -15.61 15.90
N ASP A 173 -2.20 -15.05 16.16
CA ASP A 173 -3.47 -15.80 16.22
C ASP A 173 -3.79 -16.55 14.92
N VAL A 174 -3.24 -16.10 13.78
CA VAL A 174 -3.36 -16.74 12.47
C VAL A 174 -2.00 -17.15 11.90
N VAL A 175 -1.07 -17.56 12.75
CA VAL A 175 0.24 -18.09 12.33
C VAL A 175 0.11 -19.25 11.32
N THR A 176 -0.93 -20.07 11.44
CA THR A 176 -1.22 -21.18 10.49
C THR A 176 -1.63 -20.70 9.10
N ARG A 177 -1.98 -19.41 8.96
CA ARG A 177 -2.28 -18.72 7.70
C ARG A 177 -1.14 -17.77 7.31
N ASP A 178 0.07 -18.06 7.77
CA ASP A 178 1.26 -17.22 7.59
C ASP A 178 1.01 -15.76 8.02
N TYR A 179 0.39 -15.58 9.18
CA TYR A 179 0.13 -14.27 9.81
C TYR A 179 -0.83 -13.37 9.02
N VAL A 180 -1.63 -13.89 8.09
CA VAL A 180 -2.57 -13.08 7.28
C VAL A 180 -4.03 -13.46 7.58
N PHE A 181 -4.79 -12.50 8.13
CA PHE A 181 -6.23 -12.65 8.40
C PHE A 181 -7.12 -12.53 7.16
N THR A 182 -6.59 -11.97 6.07
CA THR A 182 -7.41 -11.62 4.91
C THR A 182 -7.66 -12.84 4.03
N GLU A 183 -8.93 -13.14 3.81
CA GLU A 183 -9.37 -14.14 2.84
C GLU A 183 -9.47 -13.52 1.44
N TYR A 184 -9.10 -14.29 0.42
CA TYR A 184 -9.26 -13.90 -0.97
C TYR A 184 -10.59 -14.43 -1.52
N GLY A 185 -11.61 -13.58 -1.46
CA GLY A 185 -12.95 -13.93 -1.90
C GLY A 185 -13.01 -14.29 -3.39
N LYS A 186 -13.83 -15.30 -3.71
CA LYS A 186 -14.15 -15.65 -5.10
C LYS A 186 -14.88 -14.48 -5.76
N ARG A 187 -14.45 -14.12 -6.97
CA ARG A 187 -15.01 -13.04 -7.78
C ARG A 187 -14.83 -13.35 -9.25
#